data_AF-A0A7Y7STC1-F1
#
_entry.id   AF-A0A7Y7STC1-F1
#
_cell.length_a   1.000
_cell.length_b   1.000
_cell.length_c   1.000
_cell.angle_alpha   90.00
_cell.angle_beta   90.00
_cell.angle_gamma   90.00
#
_symmetry.space_group_name_H-M   'P 1'
#
loop_
_entity.id
_entity.type
_entity.pdbx_description
1 polymer ?
#
loop_
_entity_poly.entity_id
_entity_poly.type
_entity_poly.pdbx_seq_one_letter_code
_entity_poly.pdbx_strand_id
1 'polypeptide(L)' 'MIYSPRQLANHVRLIRQKNQWTQSELAKKVGLKQATISHFENNPDLTTLATLFKILQSLDLKMDVQEKDQSAVIGQENDW' A
#
# COMPACT_ATOMS: atom_id res chain seq x y z
N MET A 1 1.50 0.77 10.60
CA MET A 1 0.18 0.22 10.26
C MET A 1 -0.47 1.11 9.20
N ILE A 2 -1.20 0.53 8.24
CA ILE A 2 -1.79 1.24 7.10
C ILE A 2 -3.31 1.15 7.23
N TYR A 3 -3.98 2.30 7.31
CA TYR A 3 -5.43 2.42 7.54
C TYR A 3 -6.14 3.29 6.49
N SER A 4 -5.43 3.80 5.49
CA SER A 4 -6.02 4.61 4.43
C SER A 4 -5.34 4.40 3.07
N PRO A 5 -6.04 4.65 1.96
CA PRO A 5 -5.44 4.61 0.62
C PRO A 5 -4.21 5.51 0.51
N ARG A 6 -4.23 6.69 1.13
CA ARG A 6 -3.10 7.63 1.13
C ARG A 6 -1.87 7.07 1.85
N GLN A 7 -2.04 6.43 3.01
CA GLN A 7 -0.93 5.80 3.71
C GLN A 7 -0.33 4.66 2.89
N LEU A 8 -1.18 3.85 2.25
CA LEU A 8 -0.73 2.77 1.38
C LEU A 8 0.06 3.29 0.18
N ALA A 9 -0.47 4.29 -0.53
CA ALA A 9 0.19 4.88 -1.69
C ALA A 9 1.54 5.50 -1.34
N ASN A 10 1.63 6.23 -0.22
CA ASN A 10 2.89 6.78 0.27
C ASN A 10 3.92 5.67 0.56
N HIS A 11 3.48 4.58 1.19
CA HIS A 11 4.36 3.45 1.52
C HIS A 11 4.87 2.74 0.26
N VAL A 12 3.97 2.45 -0.69
CA VAL A 12 4.32 1.81 -1.97
C VAL A 12 5.26 2.70 -2.80
N ARG A 13 5.00 4.02 -2.85
CA ARG A 13 5.89 4.99 -3.50
C ARG A 13 7.29 4.99 -2.90
N LEU A 14 7.39 4.95 -1.57
CA LEU A 14 8.67 4.92 -0.87
C LEU A 14 9.47 3.67 -1.26
N ILE A 15 8.83 2.50 -1.29
CA ILE A 15 9.48 1.25 -1.71
C ILE A 15 9.99 1.36 -3.15
N ARG A 16 9.14 1.87 -4.08
CA ARG A 16 9.55 2.10 -5.47
C ARG A 16 10.81 2.98 -5.56
N GLN A 17 10.82 4.10 -4.83
CA GLN A 17 11.95 5.04 -4.83
C GLN A 17 13.21 4.44 -4.22
N LYS A 18 13.09 3.64 -3.15
CA LYS A 18 14.22 2.89 -2.56
C LYS A 18 14.84 1.90 -3.54
N ASN A 19 14.01 1.28 -4.38
CA ASN A 19 14.46 0.37 -5.44
C ASN A 19 14.90 1.10 -6.72
N GLN A 20 14.93 2.43 -6.70
CA GLN A 20 15.32 3.28 -7.83
C GLN A 20 14.51 3.04 -9.12
N TRP A 21 13.29 2.52 -8.99
CA TRP A 21 12.42 2.29 -10.15
C TRP A 21 11.58 3.52 -10.47
N THR A 22 11.43 3.78 -11.76
CA THR A 22 10.50 4.78 -12.29
C THR A 22 9.08 4.22 -12.34
N GLN A 23 8.10 5.11 -12.39
CA GLN A 23 6.70 4.71 -12.57
C GLN A 23 6.49 4.00 -13.93
N SER A 24 7.22 4.39 -14.97
CA SER A 24 7.14 3.75 -16.29
C SER A 24 7.64 2.32 -16.30
N GLU A 25 8.73 2.02 -15.56
CA GLU A 25 9.27 0.67 -15.46
C GLU A 25 8.30 -0.28 -14.76
N LEU A 26 7.73 0.14 -13.64
CA LEU A 26 6.70 -0.65 -12.96
C LEU A 26 5.48 -0.90 -13.84
N ALA A 27 5.00 0.15 -14.51
CA ALA A 27 3.80 0.07 -15.34
C ALA A 27 3.98 -0.95 -16.48
N LYS A 28 5.16 -0.95 -17.12
CA LYS A 28 5.51 -1.90 -18.18
C LYS A 28 5.50 -3.35 -17.71
N LYS A 29 5.99 -3.66 -16.50
CA LYS A 29 6.03 -5.03 -15.96
C LYS A 29 4.65 -5.70 -15.87
N VAL A 30 3.59 -4.91 -15.69
CA VAL A 30 2.23 -5.41 -15.42
C VAL A 30 1.17 -4.89 -16.41
N GLY A 31 1.63 -4.34 -17.54
CA GLY A 31 0.75 -3.86 -18.60
C GLY A 31 -0.15 -2.69 -18.20
N LEU A 32 0.33 -1.79 -17.35
CA LEU A 32 -0.34 -0.55 -16.96
C LEU A 32 0.24 0.66 -17.71
N LYS A 33 -0.50 1.78 -17.70
CA LYS A 33 0.02 3.07 -18.13
C LYS A 33 0.80 3.71 -16.97
N GLN A 34 1.88 4.44 -17.25
CA GLN A 34 2.61 5.20 -16.22
C GLN A 34 1.68 6.18 -15.48
N ALA A 35 0.74 6.80 -16.20
CA ALA A 35 -0.27 7.69 -15.62
C ALA A 35 -1.13 6.99 -14.55
N THR A 36 -1.38 5.68 -14.68
CA THR A 36 -2.11 4.90 -13.67
C THR A 36 -1.32 4.79 -12.37
N ILE A 37 0.00 4.57 -12.45
CA ILE A 37 0.87 4.53 -11.27
C ILE A 37 0.99 5.92 -10.64
N SER A 38 1.14 6.96 -11.47
CA SER A 38 1.15 8.36 -10.99
C SER A 38 -0.15 8.73 -10.28
N HIS A 39 -1.30 8.31 -10.83
CA HIS A 39 -2.60 8.55 -10.21
C HIS A 39 -2.71 7.85 -8.85
N PHE A 40 -2.34 6.56 -8.78
CA PHE A 40 -2.29 5.84 -7.51
C PHE A 40 -1.40 6.53 -6.46
N GLU A 41 -0.20 6.98 -6.85
CA GLU A 41 0.75 7.60 -5.92
C GLU A 41 0.30 8.97 -5.38
N ASN A 42 -0.55 9.69 -6.11
CA ASN A 42 -0.95 11.06 -5.74
C ASN A 42 -2.41 11.12 -5.24
N ASN A 43 -3.31 10.35 -5.85
CA ASN A 43 -4.77 10.34 -5.62
C ASN A 43 -5.31 8.88 -5.55
N PRO A 44 -4.99 8.11 -4.50
CA PRO A 44 -5.29 6.68 -4.45
C PRO A 44 -6.76 6.31 -4.23
N ASP A 45 -7.62 7.25 -3.84
CA ASP A 45 -8.98 6.97 -3.34
C ASP A 45 -9.88 6.24 -4.35
N LEU A 46 -9.66 6.45 -5.64
CA LEU A 46 -10.41 5.79 -6.72
C LEU A 46 -9.63 4.65 -7.40
N THR A 47 -8.47 4.27 -6.87
CA THR A 47 -7.69 3.16 -7.44
C THR A 47 -8.42 1.84 -7.19
N THR A 48 -8.67 1.08 -8.26
CA THR A 48 -9.29 -0.24 -8.14
C THR A 48 -8.35 -1.24 -7.48
N LEU A 49 -8.89 -2.20 -6.72
CA LEU A 49 -8.08 -3.28 -6.13
C LEU A 49 -7.28 -4.06 -7.18
N ALA A 50 -7.85 -4.29 -8.36
CA ALA A 50 -7.13 -4.93 -9.47
C ALA A 50 -5.88 -4.14 -9.89
N THR A 51 -5.96 -2.81 -9.93
CA THR A 51 -4.80 -1.95 -10.21
C THR A 51 -3.79 -2.00 -9.07
N LEU A 52 -4.26 -1.95 -7.82
CA LEU A 52 -3.40 -2.09 -6.65
C LEU A 52 -2.60 -3.39 -6.69
N PHE A 53 -3.24 -4.54 -6.92
CA PHE A 53 -2.54 -5.83 -6.97
C PHE A 53 -1.54 -5.92 -8.12
N LYS A 54 -1.82 -5.32 -9.28
CA LYS A 54 -0.82 -5.19 -10.36
C LYS A 54 0.38 -4.34 -9.92
N ILE A 55 0.14 -3.23 -9.22
CA ILE A 55 1.24 -2.39 -8.70
C ILE A 55 2.09 -3.17 -7.68
N LEU A 56 1.45 -3.88 -6.75
CA LEU A 56 2.15 -4.74 -5.78
C LEU A 56 2.97 -5.83 -6.49
N GLN A 57 2.39 -6.51 -7.48
CA GLN A 57 3.09 -7.50 -8.30
C GLN A 57 4.31 -6.91 -9.02
N SER A 58 4.20 -5.69 -9.58
CA SER A 58 5.31 -5.02 -10.26
C SER A 58 6.50 -4.72 -9.34
N LEU A 59 6.23 -4.62 -8.04
CA LEU A 59 7.16 -4.35 -6.96
C LEU A 59 7.60 -5.61 -6.20
N ASP A 60 7.12 -6.79 -6.58
CA ASP A 60 7.31 -8.04 -5.86
C ASP A 60 6.87 -7.96 -4.37
N LEU A 61 5.71 -7.31 -4.15
CA LEU A 61 5.11 -7.14 -2.83
C LEU A 61 3.87 -8.02 -2.65
N LYS A 62 3.63 -8.41 -1.40
CA LYS A 62 2.38 -9.05 -0.95
C LYS A 62 1.66 -8.17 0.08
N MET A 63 0.35 -8.34 0.18
CA MET A 63 -0.50 -7.72 1.19
C MET A 63 -1.11 -8.81 2.06
N ASP A 64 -1.19 -8.58 3.36
CA ASP A 64 -1.79 -9.47 4.35
C ASP A 64 -2.78 -8.67 5.20
N VAL A 65 -3.87 -9.29 5.63
CA VAL A 65 -4.90 -8.68 6.48
C VAL A 65 -4.76 -9.28 7.87
N GLN A 66 -4.55 -8.41 8.86
CA GLN A 66 -4.28 -8.82 10.24
C GLN A 66 -5.34 -8.22 11.17
N GLU A 67 -5.66 -8.95 12.24
CA GLU A 67 -6.46 -8.41 13.34
C GLU A 67 -5.71 -7.27 14.02
N LYS A 68 -6.44 -6.32 14.60
CA LYS A 68 -5.82 -5.32 15.47
C LYS A 68 -5.39 -6.03 16.75
N ASP A 69 -4.17 -5.78 17.21
CA ASP A 69 -3.70 -6.31 18.49
C ASP A 69 -4.71 -6.01 19.61
N GLN A 70 -5.25 -7.05 20.25
CA GLN A 70 -6.25 -6.93 21.33
C GLN A 70 -5.62 -6.49 22.68
N SER A 71 -4.33 -6.18 22.71
CA SER A 71 -3.54 -6.05 23.95
C SER A 71 -3.65 -4.69 24.66
N ALA A 72 -4.62 -3.83 24.31
CA ALA A 72 -4.76 -2.51 24.92
C ALA A 72 -5.87 -2.40 25.98
N VAL A 73 -6.62 -3.48 26.29
CA VAL A 73 -7.81 -3.40 27.18
C VAL A 73 -7.77 -4.33 28.40
N ILE A 74 -6.74 -5.16 28.60
CA ILE A 74 -6.65 -6.03 29.80
C ILE A 74 -5.61 -5.48 30.78
N GLY A 75 -5.81 -4.24 31.23
CA GLY A 75 -4.81 -3.60 32.09
C GLY A 75 -5.28 -2.38 32.88
N GLN A 76 -6.59 -2.19 33.12
CA GLN A 76 -7.07 -1.28 34.17
C GLN A 76 -8.37 -1.82 34.79
N GLU A 77 -8.38 -1.81 36.14
CA GLU A 77 -9.51 -1.96 37.08
C GLU A 77 -10.05 -3.39 37.34
N ASN A 78 -10.05 -3.96 38.56
CA ASN A 78 -9.92 -3.38 39.90
C ASN A 78 -9.27 -4.36 40.91
N ASP A 79 -8.20 -3.89 41.58
CA ASP A 79 -7.92 -4.23 42.98
C ASP A 79 -8.92 -3.45 43.83
N TRP A 80 -10.00 -4.10 44.30
CA TRP A 80 -10.75 -3.83 45.54
C TRP A 80 -11.58 -5.07 45.89
#